data_AF-A0A517NXL4-F1
#
_entry.id   AF-A0A517NXL4-F1
#
_cell.length_a   1.000
_cell.length_b   1.000
_cell.length_c   1.000
_cell.angle_alpha   90.00
_cell.angle_beta   90.00
_cell.angle_gamma   90.00
#
_symmetry.space_group_name_H-M   'P 1'
#
loop_
_entity.id
_entity.type
_entity.pdbx_description
1 polymer ?
#
loop_
_entity_poly.entity_id
_entity_poly.type
_entity_poly.pdbx_seq_one_letter_code
_entity_poly.pdbx_strand_id
1 'polypeptide(L)'
;MKRALHLLTFVLLTFVSFVATAMFAPSVLSQEKPVVVRPNTTLLNDVDTTEIMRATAKRYVDHSTIAVAEINLERIAAANLTKAFELFPKIQLGKSNVVDATALMQAAIKQIRSASAKRLYVITSLSSFQEGGPLIVIPCQNPAAVDGVVQNLAKDSDQANWLRTMVSEDALLLGPQLTLDRSKAVKPVERIVLMSRISKRDSFDHSLSIHLPEETRAELAALWPDVAPASWPLKFSPRQVMQDAEHASVSWSLMEMPRMSAQVLGSDESAAKRLETLIKEAVELRPELKQSVSVSVDKRRVNLNVSSEQFPKLLSQVVSPVVAKNDRMSRMSDVKQVLLAFHNFHSAYKYIPARCWTDKASKPLLSWRVAVLPFMNQQAIWQEMDRTQAWDSDQNRPFSETVIPAYSGIRPDPKQPHSTRLRAPVFPGSAWHGEGEPKRFRDVIDGLSNTIAVIVAPPEAATPWASPEPWIISTDDPMKDVFGDQDEVIVARFDGSIQVIKKTDMTNKKLAAMLTIAGKEVIKD
;
A
#
# COMPACT_ATOMS: atom_id res chain seq x y z
N MET A 1 11.16 10.96 16.76
CA MET A 1 9.70 11.21 16.78
C MET A 1 8.88 10.32 15.85
N LYS A 2 9.17 10.22 14.54
CA LYS A 2 8.28 9.51 13.58
C LYS A 2 8.36 7.97 13.59
N ARG A 3 9.46 7.33 14.04
CA ARG A 3 9.70 5.88 13.87
C ARG A 3 9.25 4.96 15.05
N ALA A 4 8.78 5.55 16.15
CA ALA A 4 8.41 4.87 17.41
C ALA A 4 6.95 4.48 17.52
N LEU A 5 6.15 5.52 17.33
CA LEU A 5 4.73 5.50 17.07
C LEU A 5 4.46 4.49 15.94
N HIS A 6 5.36 4.41 14.97
CA HIS A 6 5.27 3.48 13.87
C HIS A 6 5.21 1.99 14.20
N LEU A 7 5.46 1.50 15.43
CA LEU A 7 5.35 0.05 15.75
C LEU A 7 3.99 -0.34 16.37
N LEU A 8 3.57 0.34 17.44
CA LEU A 8 2.23 0.15 18.02
C LEU A 8 1.15 0.75 17.12
N THR A 9 1.47 1.90 16.51
CA THR A 9 0.69 2.45 15.42
C THR A 9 1.03 1.72 14.11
N PHE A 10 2.10 0.91 13.90
CA PHE A 10 2.14 -0.08 12.78
C PHE A 10 1.05 -1.10 12.99
N VAL A 11 0.99 -1.73 14.17
CA VAL A 11 0.13 -2.90 14.33
C VAL A 11 -1.35 -2.48 14.22
N LEU A 12 -1.71 -1.25 14.61
CA LEU A 12 -3.04 -0.65 14.38
C LEU A 12 -3.21 0.09 13.03
N LEU A 13 -2.21 0.83 12.52
CA LEU A 13 -2.29 1.57 11.25
C LEU A 13 -2.00 0.68 10.06
N THR A 14 -1.06 -0.25 10.12
CA THR A 14 -0.83 -1.29 9.10
C THR A 14 -2.04 -2.20 9.02
N PHE A 15 -2.84 -2.30 10.07
CA PHE A 15 -4.11 -3.03 10.13
C PHE A 15 -5.26 -2.26 9.49
N VAL A 16 -5.40 -0.96 9.78
CA VAL A 16 -6.33 -0.06 9.04
C VAL A 16 -5.82 0.15 7.60
N SER A 17 -4.51 0.17 7.41
CA SER A 17 -3.82 0.18 6.12
C SER A 17 -4.19 -1.06 5.37
N PHE A 18 -4.08 -2.25 5.96
CA PHE A 18 -4.36 -3.51 5.30
C PHE A 18 -5.83 -3.64 4.90
N VAL A 19 -6.76 -3.23 5.78
CA VAL A 19 -8.20 -3.14 5.45
C VAL A 19 -8.47 -2.07 4.38
N ALA A 20 -7.77 -0.93 4.40
CA ALA A 20 -7.86 0.12 3.38
C ALA A 20 -7.11 -0.20 2.07
N THR A 21 -6.08 -1.06 2.11
CA THR A 21 -5.25 -1.51 0.97
C THR A 21 -5.96 -2.66 0.27
N ALA A 22 -6.57 -3.57 1.03
CA ALA A 22 -7.48 -4.60 0.51
C ALA A 22 -8.74 -3.99 -0.13
N MET A 23 -9.14 -2.78 0.29
CA MET A 23 -10.18 -2.01 -0.39
C MET A 23 -9.66 -1.09 -1.50
N PHE A 24 -8.37 -0.69 -1.50
CA PHE A 24 -7.82 0.35 -2.39
C PHE A 24 -6.29 0.28 -2.60
N ALA A 25 -5.72 -0.72 -3.30
CA ALA A 25 -4.44 -0.56 -4.03
C ALA A 25 -4.07 -1.73 -4.99
N PRO A 26 -3.51 -1.47 -6.20
CA PRO A 26 -3.26 -2.43 -7.28
C PRO A 26 -1.79 -2.75 -7.62
N SER A 27 -1.54 -3.93 -8.24
CA SER A 27 -0.72 -4.10 -9.49
C SER A 27 -0.59 -5.58 -10.01
N VAL A 28 -0.82 -5.77 -11.33
CA VAL A 28 -0.13 -6.63 -12.38
C VAL A 28 -0.02 -8.18 -12.13
N LEU A 29 -0.36 -9.18 -12.97
CA LEU A 29 -0.61 -9.40 -14.43
C LEU A 29 -1.45 -10.68 -14.71
N SER A 30 -2.01 -10.76 -15.92
CA SER A 30 -2.52 -11.90 -16.72
C SER A 30 -3.72 -12.75 -16.25
N GLN A 31 -4.50 -13.19 -17.26
CA GLN A 31 -5.79 -13.87 -17.17
C GLN A 31 -5.62 -15.39 -17.18
N GLU A 32 -6.28 -16.11 -16.27
CA GLU A 32 -6.59 -17.53 -16.42
C GLU A 32 -8.01 -17.83 -15.94
N LYS A 33 -8.62 -18.85 -16.56
CA LYS A 33 -9.99 -19.30 -16.31
C LYS A 33 -10.12 -19.97 -14.94
N PRO A 34 -11.29 -19.87 -14.27
CA PRO A 34 -11.51 -20.46 -12.96
C PRO A 34 -11.32 -21.98 -12.99
N VAL A 35 -10.44 -22.49 -12.12
CA VAL A 35 -10.23 -23.92 -11.88
C VAL A 35 -11.05 -24.32 -10.66
N VAL A 36 -11.92 -25.31 -10.82
CA VAL A 36 -12.73 -25.89 -9.74
C VAL A 36 -11.84 -26.84 -8.92
N VAL A 37 -11.64 -26.54 -7.64
CA VAL A 37 -10.90 -27.43 -6.70
C VAL A 37 -11.87 -27.93 -5.63
N ARG A 38 -11.86 -29.25 -5.38
CA ARG A 38 -12.70 -29.90 -4.37
C ARG A 38 -11.86 -30.51 -3.24
N PRO A 39 -12.12 -30.14 -1.98
CA PRO A 39 -11.75 -30.98 -0.84
C PRO A 39 -13.00 -31.44 -0.05
N ASN A 40 -12.90 -32.65 0.49
CA ASN A 40 -13.96 -33.45 1.12
C ASN A 40 -14.85 -32.70 2.11
N THR A 41 -16.17 -32.79 1.87
CA THR A 41 -17.24 -32.24 2.70
C THR A 41 -17.72 -33.26 3.74
N THR A 42 -17.90 -32.80 4.98
CA THR A 42 -18.67 -33.51 6.03
C THR A 42 -19.91 -32.67 6.35
N LEU A 43 -21.09 -33.28 6.23
CA LEU A 43 -22.39 -32.66 6.51
C LEU A 43 -22.62 -32.53 8.04
N LEU A 44 -22.95 -31.33 8.51
CA LEU A 44 -23.42 -31.06 9.87
C LEU A 44 -24.64 -30.12 9.79
N ASN A 45 -25.80 -30.60 10.25
CA ASN A 45 -27.05 -29.85 10.30
C ASN A 45 -27.13 -29.01 11.60
N ASP A 46 -27.79 -27.85 11.50
CA ASP A 46 -28.14 -26.90 12.58
C ASP A 46 -27.00 -26.16 13.28
N VAL A 47 -26.16 -25.50 12.48
CA VAL A 47 -25.17 -24.54 12.98
C VAL A 47 -25.64 -23.12 12.63
N ASP A 48 -25.45 -22.15 13.55
CA ASP A 48 -25.65 -20.73 13.26
C ASP A 48 -25.00 -20.38 11.91
N THR A 49 -25.76 -19.78 10.99
CA THR A 49 -25.24 -19.41 9.66
C THR A 49 -23.93 -18.62 9.73
N THR A 50 -23.72 -17.86 10.81
CA THR A 50 -22.44 -17.18 11.09
C THR A 50 -21.30 -18.16 11.36
N GLU A 51 -21.55 -19.20 12.14
CA GLU A 51 -20.57 -20.25 12.44
C GLU A 51 -20.26 -21.09 11.19
N ILE A 52 -21.23 -21.32 10.31
CA ILE A 52 -21.01 -21.96 9.00
C ILE A 52 -20.07 -21.10 8.14
N MET A 53 -20.35 -19.80 7.98
CA MET A 53 -19.51 -18.88 7.21
C MET A 53 -18.09 -18.79 7.79
N ARG A 54 -17.98 -18.77 9.13
CA ARG A 54 -16.69 -18.78 9.81
C ARG A 54 -15.96 -20.10 9.61
N ALA A 55 -16.66 -21.23 9.58
CA ALA A 55 -16.09 -22.54 9.29
C ALA A 55 -15.54 -22.62 7.87
N THR A 56 -16.23 -22.04 6.88
CA THR A 56 -15.71 -21.89 5.51
C THR A 56 -14.39 -21.12 5.48
N ALA A 57 -14.31 -19.97 6.17
CA ALA A 57 -13.09 -19.18 6.24
C ALA A 57 -11.93 -19.91 6.95
N LYS A 58 -12.22 -20.71 7.99
CA LYS A 58 -11.20 -21.49 8.73
C LYS A 58 -10.42 -22.47 7.84
N ARG A 59 -11.00 -22.93 6.72
CA ARG A 59 -10.32 -23.83 5.77
C ARG A 59 -9.10 -23.20 5.11
N TYR A 60 -8.98 -21.87 5.14
CA TYR A 60 -7.89 -21.12 4.55
C TYR A 60 -6.91 -20.56 5.57
N VAL A 61 -7.06 -20.95 6.85
CA VAL A 61 -6.18 -20.54 7.94
C VAL A 61 -5.15 -21.65 8.21
N ASP A 62 -3.87 -21.29 8.16
CA ASP A 62 -2.73 -22.21 8.34
C ASP A 62 -1.74 -21.71 9.43
N HIS A 63 -0.63 -22.42 9.61
CA HIS A 63 0.43 -22.04 10.54
C HIS A 63 1.09 -20.69 10.23
N SER A 64 1.11 -20.28 8.96
CA SER A 64 1.71 -19.02 8.50
C SER A 64 0.76 -17.82 8.65
N THR A 65 -0.52 -18.08 8.94
CA THR A 65 -1.55 -17.05 9.06
C THR A 65 -1.33 -16.24 10.32
N ILE A 66 -1.12 -14.94 10.17
CA ILE A 66 -0.83 -14.01 11.27
C ILE A 66 -2.00 -13.09 11.59
N ALA A 67 -2.96 -12.93 10.67
CA ALA A 67 -4.10 -12.06 10.89
C ALA A 67 -5.36 -12.52 10.16
N VAL A 68 -6.53 -12.25 10.75
CA VAL A 68 -7.83 -12.46 10.12
C VAL A 68 -8.72 -11.24 10.39
N ALA A 69 -9.20 -10.61 9.32
CA ALA A 69 -10.29 -9.65 9.38
C ALA A 69 -11.62 -10.33 9.06
N GLU A 70 -12.69 -9.91 9.72
CA GLU A 70 -14.06 -10.28 9.45
C GLU A 70 -14.88 -9.00 9.27
N ILE A 71 -15.51 -8.87 8.10
CA ILE A 71 -16.36 -7.73 7.76
C ILE A 71 -17.79 -8.24 7.61
N ASN A 72 -18.70 -7.81 8.50
CA ASN A 72 -20.13 -8.06 8.31
C ASN A 72 -20.69 -7.15 7.22
N LEU A 73 -20.96 -7.73 6.06
CA LEU A 73 -21.50 -7.00 4.93
C LEU A 73 -22.91 -6.52 5.19
N GLU A 74 -23.73 -7.19 6.00
CA GLU A 74 -25.13 -6.80 6.29
C GLU A 74 -25.24 -5.49 7.10
N ARG A 75 -24.19 -5.17 7.85
CA ARG A 75 -24.14 -3.99 8.74
C ARG A 75 -23.61 -2.73 8.06
N ILE A 76 -23.18 -2.83 6.80
CA ILE A 76 -22.74 -1.69 6.00
C ILE A 76 -23.94 -1.02 5.33
N ALA A 77 -24.64 -0.12 6.03
CA ALA A 77 -25.77 0.59 5.45
C ALA A 77 -25.31 1.54 4.33
N ALA A 78 -25.83 1.34 3.10
CA ALA A 78 -25.51 2.17 1.94
C ALA A 78 -25.66 3.67 2.24
N ALA A 79 -26.78 4.06 2.85
CA ALA A 79 -27.10 5.45 3.21
C ALA A 79 -26.08 6.10 4.19
N ASN A 80 -25.29 5.31 4.91
CA ASN A 80 -24.33 5.80 5.90
C ASN A 80 -22.88 5.74 5.41
N LEU A 81 -22.61 5.17 4.22
CA LEU A 81 -21.27 5.13 3.64
C LEU A 81 -20.74 6.54 3.34
N THR A 82 -21.57 7.45 2.83
CA THR A 82 -21.14 8.84 2.57
C THR A 82 -20.66 9.52 3.85
N LYS A 83 -21.41 9.36 4.96
CA LYS A 83 -21.02 9.87 6.28
C LYS A 83 -19.73 9.23 6.77
N ALA A 84 -19.55 7.91 6.57
CA ALA A 84 -18.30 7.25 6.89
C ALA A 84 -17.14 7.81 6.07
N PHE A 85 -17.32 8.07 4.77
CA PHE A 85 -16.31 8.72 3.91
C PHE A 85 -15.95 10.14 4.36
N GLU A 86 -16.92 10.91 4.84
CA GLU A 86 -16.69 12.25 5.44
C GLU A 86 -15.83 12.19 6.71
N LEU A 87 -15.83 11.08 7.45
CA LEU A 87 -14.93 10.86 8.58
C LEU A 87 -13.47 10.60 8.17
N PHE A 88 -13.18 10.48 6.88
CA PHE A 88 -11.83 10.33 6.32
C PHE A 88 -11.40 11.55 5.48
N PRO A 89 -11.39 12.78 6.04
CA PRO A 89 -11.22 14.03 5.29
C PRO A 89 -9.87 14.22 4.60
N LYS A 90 -8.87 13.36 4.81
CA LYS A 90 -7.58 13.41 4.06
C LYS A 90 -7.39 12.26 3.08
N ILE A 91 -8.38 11.39 2.88
CA ILE A 91 -8.45 10.62 1.64
C ILE A 91 -8.82 11.66 0.58
N GLN A 92 -7.83 12.19 -0.15
CA GLN A 92 -8.02 13.17 -1.24
C GLN A 92 -8.73 12.52 -2.44
N LEU A 93 -9.91 11.96 -2.21
CA LEU A 93 -10.92 11.83 -3.25
C LEU A 93 -11.53 13.24 -3.33
N GLY A 94 -11.39 13.91 -4.47
CA GLY A 94 -12.14 15.16 -4.70
C GLY A 94 -13.62 14.93 -4.40
N LYS A 95 -14.37 15.96 -4.00
CA LYS A 95 -15.78 15.81 -3.58
C LYS A 95 -16.65 15.05 -4.60
N SER A 96 -16.36 15.17 -5.91
CA SER A 96 -16.96 14.37 -6.98
C SER A 96 -16.65 12.87 -6.84
N ASN A 97 -15.37 12.53 -6.61
CA ASN A 97 -14.89 11.14 -6.53
C ASN A 97 -15.38 10.41 -5.27
N VAL A 98 -15.73 11.12 -4.19
CA VAL A 98 -16.32 10.51 -2.99
C VAL A 98 -17.74 10.03 -3.26
N VAL A 99 -18.53 10.83 -3.98
CA VAL A 99 -19.91 10.47 -4.35
C VAL A 99 -19.90 9.25 -5.28
N ASP A 100 -19.02 9.26 -6.29
CA ASP A 100 -18.88 8.17 -7.25
C ASP A 100 -18.35 6.88 -6.59
N ALA A 101 -17.31 6.97 -5.76
CA ALA A 101 -16.77 5.81 -5.03
C ALA A 101 -17.79 5.24 -4.02
N THR A 102 -18.57 6.10 -3.37
CA THR A 102 -19.64 5.66 -2.48
C THR A 102 -20.73 4.94 -3.25
N ALA A 103 -21.18 5.48 -4.40
CA ALA A 103 -22.18 4.84 -5.24
C ALA A 103 -21.72 3.48 -5.77
N LEU A 104 -20.46 3.38 -6.22
CA LEU A 104 -19.85 2.12 -6.64
C LEU A 104 -19.79 1.10 -5.50
N MET A 105 -19.36 1.52 -4.31
CA MET A 105 -19.29 0.63 -3.14
C MET A 105 -20.68 0.21 -2.64
N GLN A 106 -21.66 1.10 -2.71
CA GLN A 106 -23.06 0.79 -2.42
C GLN A 106 -23.62 -0.25 -3.40
N ALA A 107 -23.39 -0.05 -4.71
CA ALA A 107 -23.81 -0.97 -5.75
C ALA A 107 -23.13 -2.35 -5.55
N ALA A 108 -21.82 -2.34 -5.27
CA ALA A 108 -21.05 -3.54 -4.99
C ALA A 108 -21.62 -4.33 -3.82
N ILE A 109 -21.80 -3.69 -2.66
CA ILE A 109 -22.32 -4.34 -1.46
C ILE A 109 -23.73 -4.85 -1.69
N LYS A 110 -24.58 -4.08 -2.38
CA LYS A 110 -25.96 -4.50 -2.71
C LYS A 110 -25.95 -5.75 -3.59
N GLN A 111 -25.12 -5.78 -4.63
CA GLN A 111 -25.03 -6.92 -5.54
C GLN A 111 -24.42 -8.15 -4.84
N ILE A 112 -23.35 -8.00 -4.05
CA ILE A 112 -22.73 -9.09 -3.30
C ILE A 112 -23.74 -9.68 -2.29
N ARG A 113 -24.49 -8.84 -1.57
CA ARG A 113 -25.57 -9.29 -0.67
C ARG A 113 -26.68 -10.03 -1.41
N SER A 114 -27.05 -9.58 -2.61
CA SER A 114 -28.08 -10.24 -3.42
C SER A 114 -27.69 -11.66 -3.84
N ALA A 115 -26.39 -11.96 -3.90
CA ALA A 115 -25.85 -13.30 -4.10
C ALA A 115 -25.63 -14.06 -2.77
N SER A 116 -26.35 -13.68 -1.71
CA SER A 116 -26.38 -14.31 -0.38
C SER A 116 -25.06 -14.28 0.41
N ALA A 117 -24.09 -13.46 0.00
CA ALA A 117 -22.86 -13.23 0.77
C ALA A 117 -23.12 -12.20 1.88
N LYS A 118 -23.01 -12.65 3.14
CA LYS A 118 -23.27 -11.81 4.33
C LYS A 118 -22.00 -11.32 5.02
N ARG A 119 -20.88 -11.99 4.79
CA ARG A 119 -19.59 -11.67 5.42
C ARG A 119 -18.47 -11.86 4.41
N LEU A 120 -17.38 -11.11 4.61
CA LEU A 120 -16.10 -11.42 4.00
C LEU A 120 -15.03 -11.55 5.08
N TYR A 121 -14.03 -12.37 4.79
CA TYR A 121 -12.86 -12.57 5.63
C TYR A 121 -11.62 -12.17 4.86
N VAL A 122 -10.71 -11.45 5.50
CA VAL A 122 -9.40 -11.11 4.93
C VAL A 122 -8.34 -11.85 5.74
N ILE A 123 -7.69 -12.82 5.12
CA ILE A 123 -6.74 -13.72 5.76
C ILE A 123 -5.33 -13.31 5.32
N THR A 124 -4.50 -12.97 6.30
CA THR A 124 -3.12 -12.52 6.10
C THR A 124 -2.16 -13.55 6.65
N SER A 125 -1.19 -13.90 5.84
CA SER A 125 -0.04 -14.72 6.23
C SER A 125 1.26 -13.94 6.08
N LEU A 126 2.35 -14.47 6.61
CA LEU A 126 3.68 -13.89 6.38
C LEU A 126 4.04 -13.83 4.89
N SER A 127 3.63 -14.82 4.09
CA SER A 127 3.92 -14.84 2.65
C SER A 127 3.07 -13.83 1.86
N SER A 128 1.92 -13.39 2.41
CA SER A 128 1.06 -12.38 1.78
C SER A 128 1.81 -11.08 1.45
N PHE A 129 2.85 -10.73 2.21
CA PHE A 129 3.68 -9.55 1.94
C PHE A 129 4.58 -9.70 0.71
N GLN A 130 4.95 -10.94 0.35
CA GLN A 130 5.73 -11.26 -0.84
C GLN A 130 4.82 -11.57 -2.04
N GLU A 131 3.65 -12.15 -1.78
CA GLU A 131 2.65 -12.54 -2.79
C GLU A 131 1.84 -11.35 -3.34
N GLY A 132 1.99 -10.16 -2.74
CA GLY A 132 1.32 -8.93 -3.18
C GLY A 132 -0.05 -8.67 -2.55
N GLY A 133 -0.49 -9.46 -1.56
CA GLY A 133 -1.76 -9.20 -0.88
C GLY A 133 -2.33 -10.36 -0.04
N PRO A 134 -3.42 -10.08 0.71
CA PRO A 134 -4.20 -11.10 1.41
C PRO A 134 -4.93 -12.06 0.49
N LEU A 135 -5.42 -13.15 1.10
CA LEU A 135 -6.56 -13.89 0.61
C LEU A 135 -7.85 -13.27 1.18
N ILE A 136 -8.80 -12.93 0.32
CA ILE A 136 -10.16 -12.56 0.70
C ILE A 136 -11.06 -13.78 0.46
N VAL A 137 -11.82 -14.17 1.47
CA VAL A 137 -12.78 -15.28 1.39
C VAL A 137 -14.18 -14.72 1.59
N ILE A 138 -15.06 -14.93 0.63
CA ILE A 138 -16.48 -14.55 0.70
C ILE A 138 -17.31 -15.84 0.74
N PRO A 139 -17.66 -16.35 1.94
CA PRO A 139 -18.54 -17.50 2.06
C PRO A 139 -19.92 -17.19 1.46
N CYS A 140 -20.38 -18.06 0.57
CA CYS A 140 -21.63 -17.90 -0.15
C CYS A 140 -22.12 -19.23 -0.74
N GLN A 141 -23.43 -19.37 -0.89
CA GLN A 141 -24.04 -20.58 -1.45
C GLN A 141 -23.90 -20.66 -2.98
N ASN A 142 -23.73 -19.52 -3.65
CA ASN A 142 -23.55 -19.47 -5.10
C ASN A 142 -22.33 -18.59 -5.47
N PRO A 143 -21.10 -19.13 -5.34
CA PRO A 143 -19.88 -18.39 -5.62
C PRO A 143 -19.78 -17.88 -7.06
N ALA A 144 -20.35 -18.58 -8.04
CA ALA A 144 -20.34 -18.14 -9.44
C ALA A 144 -21.18 -16.87 -9.65
N ALA A 145 -22.32 -16.74 -8.95
CA ALA A 145 -23.10 -15.50 -8.99
C ALA A 145 -22.36 -14.33 -8.32
N VAL A 146 -21.71 -14.58 -7.18
CA VAL A 146 -20.86 -13.57 -6.52
C VAL A 146 -19.68 -13.17 -7.41
N ASP A 147 -19.06 -14.13 -8.10
CA ASP A 147 -17.97 -13.90 -9.04
C ASP A 147 -18.42 -12.97 -10.18
N GLY A 148 -19.55 -13.26 -10.82
CA GLY A 148 -20.11 -12.40 -11.87
C GLY A 148 -20.33 -10.95 -11.41
N VAL A 149 -20.78 -10.76 -10.17
CA VAL A 149 -20.90 -9.44 -9.54
C VAL A 149 -19.53 -8.78 -9.37
N VAL A 150 -18.57 -9.48 -8.76
CA VAL A 150 -17.21 -8.96 -8.54
C VAL A 150 -16.53 -8.58 -9.85
N GLN A 151 -16.64 -9.42 -10.87
CA GLN A 151 -16.09 -9.18 -12.20
C GLN A 151 -16.74 -7.96 -12.86
N ASN A 152 -18.06 -7.77 -12.72
CA ASN A 152 -18.73 -6.58 -13.25
C ASN A 152 -18.28 -5.30 -12.56
N LEU A 153 -18.07 -5.32 -11.24
CA LEU A 153 -17.52 -4.19 -10.49
C LEU A 153 -16.07 -3.89 -10.88
N ALA A 154 -15.30 -4.93 -11.22
CA ALA A 154 -13.91 -4.81 -11.63
C ALA A 154 -13.76 -4.26 -13.06
N LYS A 155 -14.73 -4.50 -13.95
CA LYS A 155 -14.70 -4.02 -15.36
C LYS A 155 -14.63 -2.49 -15.48
N ASP A 156 -15.32 -1.79 -14.59
CA ASP A 156 -15.37 -0.32 -14.59
C ASP A 156 -14.24 0.31 -13.75
N SER A 157 -13.33 -0.52 -13.22
CA SER A 157 -12.24 -0.10 -12.35
C SER A 157 -10.90 -0.59 -12.89
N ASP A 158 -10.17 0.27 -13.62
CA ASP A 158 -8.76 0.02 -14.01
C ASP A 158 -7.85 -0.30 -12.80
N GLN A 159 -8.32 0.01 -11.58
CA GLN A 159 -7.65 -0.24 -10.30
C GLN A 159 -7.90 -1.63 -9.70
N ALA A 160 -8.73 -2.49 -10.30
CA ALA A 160 -9.06 -3.83 -9.78
C ALA A 160 -8.23 -4.98 -10.39
N ASN A 161 -7.28 -4.69 -11.29
CA ASN A 161 -6.55 -5.69 -12.09
C ASN A 161 -5.64 -6.67 -11.31
N TRP A 162 -5.48 -6.51 -9.99
CA TRP A 162 -4.71 -7.41 -9.10
C TRP A 162 -5.56 -8.49 -8.41
N LEU A 163 -6.87 -8.23 -8.26
CA LEU A 163 -7.82 -9.16 -7.67
C LEU A 163 -8.20 -10.18 -8.73
N ARG A 164 -7.67 -11.38 -8.60
CA ARG A 164 -8.21 -12.55 -9.31
C ARG A 164 -9.28 -13.17 -8.44
N THR A 165 -10.19 -13.88 -9.08
CA THR A 165 -11.22 -14.64 -8.39
C THR A 165 -10.99 -16.13 -8.60
N MET A 166 -11.27 -16.92 -7.58
CA MET A 166 -11.34 -18.36 -7.68
C MET A 166 -12.62 -18.85 -7.02
N VAL A 167 -13.42 -19.59 -7.77
CA VAL A 167 -14.64 -20.21 -7.28
C VAL A 167 -14.30 -21.48 -6.50
N SER A 168 -14.66 -21.51 -5.22
CA SER A 168 -14.68 -22.71 -4.37
C SER A 168 -16.10 -23.29 -4.32
N GLU A 169 -16.31 -24.38 -3.57
CA GLU A 169 -17.62 -25.01 -3.39
C GLU A 169 -18.61 -24.10 -2.64
N ASP A 170 -18.16 -23.45 -1.56
CA ASP A 170 -18.97 -22.66 -0.64
C ASP A 170 -18.43 -21.23 -0.41
N ALA A 171 -17.50 -20.79 -1.25
CA ALA A 171 -16.94 -19.45 -1.19
C ALA A 171 -16.43 -18.94 -2.53
N LEU A 172 -16.44 -17.62 -2.68
CA LEU A 172 -15.59 -16.92 -3.66
C LEU A 172 -14.29 -16.51 -2.97
N LEU A 173 -13.16 -16.88 -3.56
CA LEU A 173 -11.84 -16.46 -3.13
C LEU A 173 -11.39 -15.30 -4.01
N LEU A 174 -10.79 -14.28 -3.41
CA LEU A 174 -10.17 -13.17 -4.12
C LEU A 174 -8.77 -12.90 -3.59
N GLY A 175 -7.86 -12.50 -4.47
CA GLY A 175 -6.51 -12.10 -4.09
C GLY A 175 -5.56 -12.14 -5.27
N PRO A 176 -4.26 -11.89 -5.02
CA PRO A 176 -3.22 -12.11 -6.02
C PRO A 176 -3.19 -13.58 -6.47
N GLN A 177 -2.79 -13.82 -7.72
CA GLN A 177 -2.73 -15.17 -8.28
C GLN A 177 -1.88 -16.12 -7.42
N LEU A 178 -0.71 -15.68 -6.94
CA LEU A 178 0.16 -16.48 -6.08
C LEU A 178 -0.53 -16.87 -4.76
N THR A 179 -1.28 -15.95 -4.16
CA THR A 179 -2.06 -16.21 -2.95
C THR A 179 -3.19 -17.19 -3.21
N LEU A 180 -3.88 -17.06 -4.33
CA LEU A 180 -4.91 -18.00 -4.77
C LEU A 180 -4.31 -19.39 -5.01
N ASP A 181 -3.19 -19.50 -5.72
CA ASP A 181 -2.54 -20.79 -5.97
C ASP A 181 -2.11 -21.48 -4.68
N ARG A 182 -1.57 -20.74 -3.72
CA ARG A 182 -1.28 -21.26 -2.39
C ARG A 182 -2.55 -21.74 -1.67
N SER A 183 -3.65 -20.99 -1.79
CA SER A 183 -4.93 -21.34 -1.16
C SER A 183 -5.47 -22.72 -1.54
N LYS A 184 -5.08 -23.25 -2.73
CA LYS A 184 -5.48 -24.58 -3.22
C LYS A 184 -4.89 -25.73 -2.41
N ALA A 185 -3.74 -25.51 -1.77
CA ALA A 185 -2.98 -26.54 -1.04
C ALA A 185 -2.84 -26.23 0.45
N VAL A 186 -3.67 -25.34 0.99
CA VAL A 186 -3.67 -25.00 2.42
C VAL A 186 -3.97 -26.24 3.24
N LYS A 187 -3.14 -26.48 4.26
CA LYS A 187 -3.41 -27.44 5.32
C LYS A 187 -4.03 -26.67 6.48
N PRO A 188 -5.36 -26.77 6.70
CA PRO A 188 -6.04 -25.96 7.70
C PRO A 188 -5.54 -26.32 9.09
N VAL A 189 -5.34 -25.30 9.93
CA VAL A 189 -4.91 -25.46 11.32
C VAL A 189 -5.87 -24.71 12.22
N GLU A 190 -6.15 -25.28 13.39
CA GLU A 190 -6.99 -24.61 14.37
C GLU A 190 -6.23 -23.44 15.03
N ARG A 191 -6.50 -22.22 14.56
CA ARG A 191 -5.96 -20.97 15.12
C ARG A 191 -7.09 -20.20 15.82
N ILE A 192 -7.66 -20.78 16.88
CA ILE A 192 -8.87 -20.28 17.57
C ILE A 192 -8.77 -18.78 17.91
N VAL A 193 -7.59 -18.33 18.36
CA VAL A 193 -7.35 -16.94 18.78
C VAL A 193 -7.59 -15.95 17.64
N LEU A 194 -7.18 -16.27 16.40
CA LEU A 194 -7.41 -15.41 15.22
C LEU A 194 -8.88 -15.32 14.83
N MET A 195 -9.66 -16.36 15.12
CA MET A 195 -11.09 -16.39 14.82
C MET A 195 -11.95 -15.92 16.00
N SER A 196 -11.31 -15.57 17.13
CA SER A 196 -11.99 -15.12 18.33
C SER A 196 -12.31 -13.62 18.25
N ARG A 197 -13.49 -13.24 18.75
CA ARG A 197 -13.92 -11.84 18.89
C ARG A 197 -13.67 -11.36 20.33
N ILE A 198 -13.51 -10.06 20.50
CA ILE A 198 -13.33 -9.41 21.82
C ILE A 198 -14.54 -9.67 22.74
N SER A 199 -15.73 -9.89 22.17
CA SER A 199 -16.97 -10.21 22.90
C SER A 199 -17.63 -11.50 22.38
N LYS A 200 -18.21 -12.29 23.31
CA LYS A 200 -18.99 -13.51 23.02
C LYS A 200 -20.37 -13.22 22.39
N ARG A 201 -20.79 -11.95 22.27
CA ARG A 201 -22.01 -11.52 21.57
C ARG A 201 -21.63 -10.60 20.43
N ASP A 202 -22.38 -10.63 19.34
CA ASP A 202 -22.26 -9.80 18.13
C ASP A 202 -22.40 -8.28 18.37
N SER A 203 -21.66 -7.71 19.33
CA SER A 203 -21.73 -6.29 19.64
C SER A 203 -21.01 -5.43 18.61
N PHE A 204 -20.12 -5.98 17.80
CA PHE A 204 -19.41 -5.24 16.76
C PHE A 204 -19.63 -5.85 15.38
N ASP A 205 -19.73 -4.98 14.39
CA ASP A 205 -20.01 -5.36 13.00
C ASP A 205 -18.76 -5.97 12.35
N HIS A 206 -17.59 -5.44 12.69
CA HIS A 206 -16.33 -5.81 12.09
C HIS A 206 -15.30 -6.14 13.16
N SER A 207 -14.36 -7.02 12.82
CA SER A 207 -13.27 -7.39 13.71
C SER A 207 -12.00 -7.73 12.95
N LEU A 208 -10.88 -7.35 13.54
CA LEU A 208 -9.51 -7.64 13.20
C LEU A 208 -8.73 -8.41 14.26
N SER A 209 -8.19 -9.59 14.01
CA SER A 209 -7.36 -10.31 14.99
C SER A 209 -5.97 -10.57 14.43
N ILE A 210 -4.92 -10.25 15.19
CA ILE A 210 -3.51 -10.47 14.87
C ILE A 210 -2.90 -11.36 15.95
N HIS A 211 -2.28 -12.46 15.54
CA HIS A 211 -1.58 -13.37 16.42
C HIS A 211 -0.36 -13.94 15.69
N LEU A 212 0.83 -13.72 16.24
CA LEU A 212 2.05 -14.33 15.73
C LEU A 212 2.24 -15.71 16.37
N PRO A 213 2.60 -16.75 15.60
CA PRO A 213 3.03 -18.03 16.18
C PRO A 213 4.16 -17.82 17.20
N GLU A 214 4.21 -18.67 18.24
CA GLU A 214 5.17 -18.54 19.34
C GLU A 214 6.63 -18.55 18.85
N GLU A 215 6.99 -19.49 17.98
CA GLU A 215 8.33 -19.58 17.39
C GLU A 215 8.70 -18.31 16.63
N THR A 216 7.81 -17.85 15.72
CA THR A 216 8.02 -16.60 14.97
C THR A 216 8.17 -15.40 15.89
N ARG A 217 7.38 -15.35 16.97
CA ARG A 217 7.42 -14.26 17.96
C ARG A 217 8.73 -14.27 18.74
N ALA A 218 9.25 -15.45 19.11
CA ALA A 218 10.54 -15.60 19.76
C ALA A 218 11.69 -15.17 18.85
N GLU A 219 11.68 -15.59 17.58
CA GLU A 219 12.66 -15.16 16.57
C GLU A 219 12.65 -13.64 16.37
N LEU A 220 11.46 -13.05 16.17
CA LEU A 220 11.33 -11.61 16.01
C LEU A 220 11.79 -10.85 17.26
N ALA A 221 11.48 -11.35 18.46
CA ALA A 221 11.94 -10.75 19.71
C ALA A 221 13.47 -10.75 19.82
N ALA A 222 14.14 -11.81 19.35
CA ALA A 222 15.61 -11.87 19.33
C ALA A 222 16.22 -10.78 18.45
N LEU A 223 15.56 -10.42 17.34
CA LEU A 223 15.99 -9.37 16.40
C LEU A 223 15.71 -7.94 16.90
N TRP A 224 14.85 -7.77 17.91
CA TRP A 224 14.52 -6.45 18.44
C TRP A 224 15.44 -6.00 19.58
N PRO A 225 15.68 -4.68 19.71
CA PRO A 225 16.51 -4.14 20.78
C PRO A 225 15.77 -4.13 22.12
N ASP A 226 16.53 -4.19 23.21
CA ASP A 226 16.01 -4.10 24.58
C ASP A 226 15.64 -2.69 25.01
N VAL A 227 16.14 -1.68 24.32
CA VAL A 227 15.88 -0.28 24.64
C VAL A 227 15.31 0.41 23.41
N ALA A 228 14.15 1.04 23.58
CA ALA A 228 13.57 1.89 22.55
C ALA A 228 14.57 3.00 22.16
N PRO A 229 14.74 3.29 20.86
CA PRO A 229 15.61 4.37 20.42
C PRO A 229 15.31 5.69 21.11
N ALA A 230 16.33 6.48 21.47
CA ALA A 230 16.16 7.75 22.21
C ALA A 230 15.20 8.76 21.55
N SER A 231 14.95 8.63 20.24
CA SER A 231 13.98 9.43 19.50
C SER A 231 12.50 9.06 19.77
N TRP A 232 12.25 8.05 20.61
CA TRP A 232 10.94 7.51 20.95
C TRP A 232 10.43 8.21 22.22
N PRO A 233 9.19 8.71 22.24
CA PRO A 233 8.68 9.46 23.39
C PRO A 233 8.38 8.56 24.61
N LEU A 234 8.32 7.25 24.40
CA LEU A 234 8.12 6.24 25.44
C LEU A 234 9.41 5.47 25.66
N LYS A 235 9.73 5.22 26.92
CA LYS A 235 10.84 4.35 27.33
C LYS A 235 10.30 2.96 27.58
N PHE A 236 10.60 2.03 26.68
CA PHE A 236 10.22 0.62 26.83
C PHE A 236 11.21 -0.30 26.11
N SER A 237 11.06 -1.60 26.29
CA SER A 237 11.79 -2.62 25.54
C SER A 237 10.92 -3.15 24.40
N PRO A 238 11.23 -2.85 23.12
CA PRO A 238 10.56 -3.45 21.98
C PRO A 238 10.59 -4.98 22.01
N ARG A 239 11.73 -5.56 22.41
CA ARG A 239 11.85 -7.01 22.64
C ARG A 239 10.84 -7.51 23.67
N GLN A 240 10.74 -6.84 24.82
CA GLN A 240 9.81 -7.25 25.88
C GLN A 240 8.35 -7.13 25.43
N VAL A 241 7.98 -6.07 24.73
CA VAL A 241 6.61 -5.91 24.22
C VAL A 241 6.22 -7.06 23.30
N MET A 242 7.15 -7.56 22.51
CA MET A 242 6.93 -8.69 21.61
C MET A 242 6.82 -10.03 22.34
N GLN A 243 7.53 -10.17 23.45
CA GLN A 243 7.37 -11.30 24.36
C GLN A 243 6.10 -11.21 25.22
N ASP A 244 5.63 -10.00 25.50
CA ASP A 244 4.46 -9.78 26.35
C ASP A 244 3.15 -9.91 25.56
N ALA A 245 3.07 -9.36 24.35
CA ALA A 245 1.86 -9.36 23.54
C ALA A 245 1.74 -10.63 22.69
N GLU A 246 0.80 -11.51 23.03
CA GLU A 246 0.51 -12.72 22.25
C GLU A 246 -0.44 -12.42 21.09
N HIS A 247 -1.50 -11.67 21.38
CA HIS A 247 -2.58 -11.41 20.45
C HIS A 247 -3.07 -9.97 20.60
N ALA A 248 -3.33 -9.32 19.49
CA ALA A 248 -3.98 -8.03 19.44
C ALA A 248 -5.23 -8.14 18.57
N SER A 249 -6.33 -7.56 19.04
CA SER A 249 -7.56 -7.48 18.26
C SER A 249 -8.19 -6.11 18.37
N VAL A 250 -8.93 -5.70 17.35
CA VAL A 250 -9.83 -4.56 17.44
C VAL A 250 -11.12 -4.85 16.68
N SER A 251 -12.22 -4.44 17.29
CA SER A 251 -13.58 -4.59 16.77
C SER A 251 -14.23 -3.22 16.66
N TRP A 252 -15.01 -3.00 15.60
CA TRP A 252 -15.61 -1.70 15.33
C TRP A 252 -16.99 -1.80 14.67
N SER A 253 -17.75 -0.73 14.84
CA SER A 253 -19.03 -0.46 14.18
C SER A 253 -19.00 0.99 13.72
N LEU A 254 -19.32 1.27 12.45
CA LEU A 254 -19.19 2.61 11.85
C LEU A 254 -20.53 3.29 11.57
N MET A 255 -21.62 2.53 11.43
CA MET A 255 -22.80 3.01 10.70
C MET A 255 -23.92 3.58 11.56
N GLU A 256 -24.18 3.01 12.74
CA GLU A 256 -25.32 3.43 13.59
C GLU A 256 -24.85 4.19 14.83
N MET A 257 -23.95 3.58 15.60
CA MET A 257 -23.25 4.22 16.71
C MET A 257 -21.76 3.94 16.53
N PRO A 258 -20.98 4.89 15.98
CA PRO A 258 -19.56 4.70 15.74
C PRO A 258 -18.88 4.33 17.06
N ARG A 259 -18.30 3.13 17.13
CA ARG A 259 -17.62 2.63 18.33
C ARG A 259 -16.49 1.69 17.96
N MET A 260 -15.49 1.63 18.83
CA MET A 260 -14.34 0.75 18.68
C MET A 260 -13.90 0.23 20.04
N SER A 261 -13.52 -1.04 20.07
CA SER A 261 -12.88 -1.68 21.21
C SER A 261 -11.67 -2.45 20.72
N ALA A 262 -10.54 -2.25 21.37
CA ALA A 262 -9.32 -2.98 21.10
C ALA A 262 -8.91 -3.78 22.35
N GLN A 263 -8.20 -4.88 22.12
CA GLN A 263 -7.72 -5.75 23.19
C GLN A 263 -6.34 -6.27 22.85
N VAL A 264 -5.47 -6.32 23.86
CA VAL A 264 -4.20 -7.03 23.81
C VAL A 264 -4.21 -8.14 24.85
N LEU A 265 -3.90 -9.36 24.43
CA LEU A 265 -3.71 -10.50 25.31
C LEU A 265 -2.22 -10.61 25.67
N GLY A 266 -1.93 -10.49 26.97
CA GLY A 266 -0.61 -10.70 27.54
C GLY A 266 -0.29 -12.19 27.70
N SER A 267 1.00 -12.54 27.64
CA SER A 267 1.50 -13.90 27.90
C SER A 267 1.13 -14.42 29.30
N ASP A 268 1.06 -13.51 30.26
CA ASP A 268 0.65 -13.75 31.63
C ASP A 268 0.07 -12.44 32.21
N GLU A 269 -0.38 -12.48 33.47
CA GLU A 269 -0.95 -11.29 34.13
C GLU A 269 0.07 -10.19 34.39
N SER A 270 1.36 -10.54 34.54
CA SER A 270 2.44 -9.56 34.71
C SER A 270 2.74 -8.86 33.39
N ALA A 271 2.75 -9.60 32.27
CA ALA A 271 2.84 -9.06 30.92
C ALA A 271 1.66 -8.14 30.61
N ALA A 272 0.43 -8.53 30.98
CA ALA A 272 -0.74 -7.67 30.81
C ALA A 272 -0.62 -6.35 31.59
N LYS A 273 -0.12 -6.39 32.84
CA LYS A 273 0.16 -5.17 33.63
C LYS A 273 1.24 -4.29 32.99
N ARG A 274 2.32 -4.87 32.48
CA ARG A 274 3.37 -4.12 31.75
C ARG A 274 2.81 -3.43 30.49
N LEU A 275 2.02 -4.17 29.71
CA LEU A 275 1.35 -3.65 28.53
C LEU A 275 0.34 -2.55 28.87
N GLU A 276 -0.43 -2.71 29.94
CA GLU A 276 -1.36 -1.68 30.44
C GLU A 276 -0.63 -0.38 30.75
N THR A 277 0.45 -0.44 31.54
CA THR A 277 1.26 0.74 31.89
C THR A 277 1.76 1.43 30.63
N LEU A 278 2.36 0.68 29.71
CA LEU A 278 2.87 1.22 28.44
C LEU A 278 1.76 1.86 27.59
N ILE A 279 0.59 1.24 27.51
CA ILE A 279 -0.55 1.74 26.76
C ILE A 279 -1.11 3.01 27.41
N LYS A 280 -1.20 3.07 28.74
CA LYS A 280 -1.64 4.27 29.47
C LYS A 280 -0.68 5.44 29.23
N GLU A 281 0.63 5.22 29.35
CA GLU A 281 1.62 6.24 29.02
C GLU A 281 1.49 6.71 27.56
N ALA A 282 1.28 5.79 26.62
CA ALA A 282 1.07 6.12 25.21
C ALA A 282 -0.19 6.96 24.98
N VAL A 283 -1.27 6.68 25.71
CA VAL A 283 -2.52 7.45 25.69
C VAL A 283 -2.30 8.84 26.33
N GLU A 284 -1.55 8.95 27.42
CA GLU A 284 -1.26 10.21 28.10
C GLU A 284 -0.46 11.20 27.25
N LEU A 285 0.46 10.69 26.43
CA LEU A 285 1.24 11.51 25.48
C LEU A 285 0.38 12.16 24.39
N ARG A 286 -0.89 11.77 24.27
CA ARG A 286 -1.83 12.34 23.30
C ARG A 286 -3.06 12.86 24.03
N PRO A 287 -3.16 14.18 24.28
CA PRO A 287 -4.31 14.79 24.96
C PRO A 287 -5.67 14.37 24.38
N GLU A 288 -5.71 14.15 23.06
CA GLU A 288 -6.92 13.70 22.35
C GLU A 288 -7.31 12.25 22.65
N LEU A 289 -6.35 11.36 22.90
CA LEU A 289 -6.62 9.98 23.33
C LEU A 289 -7.03 9.94 24.80
N LYS A 290 -6.42 10.78 25.64
CA LYS A 290 -6.68 10.81 27.09
C LYS A 290 -8.14 10.99 27.45
N GLN A 291 -8.88 11.79 26.68
CA GLN A 291 -10.32 12.03 26.91
C GLN A 291 -11.23 10.97 26.26
N SER A 292 -10.66 10.15 25.38
CA SER A 292 -11.42 9.33 24.42
C SER A 292 -11.23 7.83 24.64
N VAL A 293 -10.14 7.42 25.29
CA VAL A 293 -9.74 6.03 25.44
C VAL A 293 -9.67 5.68 26.93
N SER A 294 -10.46 4.70 27.35
CA SER A 294 -10.29 4.07 28.65
C SER A 294 -9.51 2.76 28.51
N VAL A 295 -8.58 2.52 29.44
CA VAL A 295 -7.75 1.33 29.49
C VAL A 295 -8.07 0.57 30.78
N SER A 296 -8.42 -0.71 30.66
CA SER A 296 -8.65 -1.60 31.80
C SER A 296 -7.96 -2.94 31.60
N VAL A 297 -7.67 -3.64 32.70
CA VAL A 297 -7.10 -4.98 32.66
C VAL A 297 -8.04 -5.96 33.33
N ASP A 298 -8.25 -7.09 32.67
CA ASP A 298 -8.91 -8.27 33.23
C ASP A 298 -8.02 -9.49 33.02
N LYS A 299 -7.38 -9.95 34.11
CA LYS A 299 -6.39 -11.03 34.10
C LYS A 299 -5.27 -10.74 33.10
N ARG A 300 -5.25 -11.49 31.99
CA ARG A 300 -4.27 -11.39 30.90
C ARG A 300 -4.69 -10.40 29.80
N ARG A 301 -5.89 -9.82 29.85
CA ARG A 301 -6.45 -9.00 28.77
C ARG A 301 -6.36 -7.53 29.14
N VAL A 302 -5.64 -6.75 28.32
CA VAL A 302 -5.68 -5.29 28.36
C VAL A 302 -6.75 -4.83 27.36
N ASN A 303 -7.80 -4.20 27.85
CA ASN A 303 -8.92 -3.68 27.07
C ASN A 303 -8.76 -2.18 26.88
N LEU A 304 -8.95 -1.72 25.65
CA LEU A 304 -8.99 -0.31 25.28
C LEU A 304 -10.37 -0.03 24.70
N ASN A 305 -11.15 0.81 25.38
CA ASN A 305 -12.47 1.20 24.90
C ASN A 305 -12.44 2.65 24.46
N VAL A 306 -12.90 2.91 23.23
CA VAL A 306 -12.99 4.26 22.70
C VAL A 306 -14.42 4.77 22.85
N SER A 307 -14.60 5.95 23.42
CA SER A 307 -15.92 6.58 23.53
C SER A 307 -16.49 6.84 22.14
N SER A 308 -17.80 6.60 21.97
CA SER A 308 -18.46 6.71 20.67
C SER A 308 -18.43 8.12 20.09
N GLU A 309 -18.48 9.14 20.96
CA GLU A 309 -18.45 10.56 20.57
C GLU A 309 -17.11 10.98 19.93
N GLN A 310 -16.00 10.41 20.40
CA GLN A 310 -14.66 10.81 19.98
C GLN A 310 -14.07 9.92 18.89
N PHE A 311 -14.67 8.75 18.65
CA PHE A 311 -14.21 7.79 17.67
C PHE A 311 -14.08 8.36 16.23
N PRO A 312 -15.03 9.17 15.71
CA PRO A 312 -14.88 9.78 14.39
C PRO A 312 -13.62 10.65 14.25
N LYS A 313 -13.34 11.47 15.28
CA LYS A 313 -12.15 12.33 15.34
C LYS A 313 -10.87 11.50 15.37
N LEU A 314 -10.84 10.47 16.22
CA LEU A 314 -9.72 9.54 16.32
C LEU A 314 -9.43 8.83 15.00
N LEU A 315 -10.47 8.32 14.34
CA LEU A 315 -10.38 7.59 13.10
C LEU A 315 -9.75 8.45 11.99
N SER A 316 -10.18 9.71 11.86
CA SER A 316 -9.61 10.66 10.88
C SER A 316 -8.10 10.90 11.07
N GLN A 317 -7.63 10.96 12.32
CA GLN A 317 -6.21 11.19 12.66
C GLN A 317 -5.35 9.95 12.45
N VAL A 318 -5.94 8.77 12.66
CA VAL A 318 -5.31 7.47 12.47
C VAL A 318 -5.22 7.17 10.97
N VAL A 319 -6.29 7.26 10.20
CA VAL A 319 -6.31 6.79 8.79
C VAL A 319 -5.51 7.70 7.86
N SER A 320 -5.51 9.02 8.08
CA SER A 320 -4.92 9.97 7.14
C SER A 320 -3.41 9.78 6.88
N PRO A 321 -2.55 9.60 7.90
CA PRO A 321 -1.12 9.35 7.69
C PRO A 321 -0.83 7.98 7.05
N VAL A 322 -1.75 7.03 7.13
CA VAL A 322 -1.58 5.67 6.57
C VAL A 322 -1.73 5.67 5.08
N VAL A 323 -2.80 6.28 4.58
CA VAL A 323 -3.09 6.38 3.16
C VAL A 323 -1.96 7.15 2.46
N ALA A 324 -1.57 8.30 3.02
CA ALA A 324 -0.43 9.08 2.50
C ALA A 324 0.91 8.33 2.57
N LYS A 325 1.09 7.43 3.54
CA LYS A 325 2.30 6.60 3.65
C LYS A 325 2.27 5.42 2.66
N ASN A 326 1.12 4.81 2.40
CA ASN A 326 0.98 3.76 1.38
C ASN A 326 1.21 4.30 -0.02
N ASP A 327 0.60 5.43 -0.36
CA ASP A 327 0.81 6.07 -1.66
C ASP A 327 2.31 6.37 -1.87
N ARG A 328 3.00 6.83 -0.82
CA ARG A 328 4.45 7.05 -0.82
C ARG A 328 5.24 5.76 -0.96
N MET A 329 4.96 4.73 -0.15
CA MET A 329 5.68 3.46 -0.19
C MET A 329 5.53 2.78 -1.56
N SER A 330 4.33 2.80 -2.14
CA SER A 330 4.17 2.24 -3.48
C SER A 330 4.83 3.09 -4.54
N ARG A 331 4.72 4.42 -4.46
CA ARG A 331 5.45 5.28 -5.41
C ARG A 331 6.96 5.03 -5.33
N MET A 332 7.50 4.81 -4.13
CA MET A 332 8.90 4.39 -3.96
C MET A 332 9.16 3.01 -4.57
N SER A 333 8.24 2.05 -4.46
CA SER A 333 8.36 0.74 -5.13
C SER A 333 8.40 0.87 -6.66
N ASP A 334 7.52 1.68 -7.24
CA ASP A 334 7.49 1.96 -8.68
C ASP A 334 8.82 2.58 -9.14
N VAL A 335 9.31 3.59 -8.39
CA VAL A 335 10.60 4.22 -8.68
C VAL A 335 11.75 3.22 -8.52
N LYS A 336 11.70 2.28 -7.55
CA LYS A 336 12.72 1.21 -7.44
C LYS A 336 12.76 0.34 -8.69
N GLN A 337 11.59 -0.03 -9.24
CA GLN A 337 11.51 -0.82 -10.45
C GLN A 337 12.15 -0.09 -11.64
N VAL A 338 11.89 1.21 -11.78
CA VAL A 338 12.51 2.04 -12.82
C VAL A 338 14.02 2.15 -12.62
N LEU A 339 14.50 2.36 -11.39
CA LEU A 339 15.95 2.44 -11.12
C LEU A 339 16.65 1.11 -11.36
N LEU A 340 16.04 -0.01 -10.98
CA LEU A 340 16.55 -1.33 -11.31
C LEU A 340 16.70 -1.49 -12.83
N ALA A 341 15.73 -1.00 -13.60
CA ALA A 341 15.80 -0.99 -15.05
C ALA A 341 16.95 -0.10 -15.59
N PHE A 342 17.25 1.04 -14.95
CA PHE A 342 18.46 1.83 -15.27
C PHE A 342 19.75 1.04 -15.06
N HIS A 343 19.88 0.35 -13.93
CA HIS A 343 21.07 -0.44 -13.63
C HIS A 343 21.22 -1.61 -14.60
N ASN A 344 20.11 -2.27 -14.96
CA ASN A 344 20.12 -3.34 -15.96
C ASN A 344 20.47 -2.80 -17.36
N PHE A 345 19.91 -1.65 -17.74
CA PHE A 345 20.27 -0.95 -18.98
C PHE A 345 21.77 -0.61 -19.01
N HIS A 346 22.30 0.00 -17.95
CA HIS A 346 23.73 0.32 -17.85
C HIS A 346 24.60 -0.95 -17.85
N SER A 347 24.16 -2.04 -17.23
CA SER A 347 24.86 -3.32 -17.26
C SER A 347 24.98 -3.85 -18.70
N ALA A 348 23.92 -3.75 -19.49
CA ALA A 348 23.87 -4.20 -20.88
C ALA A 348 24.66 -3.27 -21.83
N TYR A 349 24.47 -1.95 -21.72
CA TYR A 349 24.95 -0.98 -22.71
C TYR A 349 26.18 -0.17 -22.26
N LYS A 350 26.57 -0.24 -20.99
CA LYS A 350 27.72 0.47 -20.37
C LYS A 350 27.63 2.00 -20.33
N TYR A 351 26.43 2.53 -20.53
CA TYR A 351 26.06 3.94 -20.35
C TYR A 351 24.65 4.03 -19.75
N ILE A 352 24.30 5.15 -19.12
CA ILE A 352 22.95 5.43 -18.64
C ILE A 352 22.05 5.85 -19.81
N PRO A 353 20.73 5.62 -19.75
CA PRO A 353 19.83 6.06 -20.82
C PRO A 353 20.03 7.54 -21.17
N ALA A 354 20.20 7.83 -22.46
CA ALA A 354 20.20 9.21 -22.95
C ALA A 354 18.82 9.85 -22.68
N ARG A 355 18.77 11.18 -22.48
CA ARG A 355 17.53 11.91 -22.14
C ARG A 355 16.37 11.60 -23.09
N CYS A 356 16.65 11.50 -24.38
CA CYS A 356 15.70 11.16 -25.41
C CYS A 356 16.42 10.53 -26.61
N TRP A 357 15.69 9.80 -27.44
CA TRP A 357 16.12 9.49 -28.79
C TRP A 357 15.85 10.68 -29.71
N THR A 358 16.69 10.82 -30.73
CA THR A 358 16.59 11.89 -31.72
C THR A 358 16.65 11.33 -33.13
N ASP A 359 16.09 12.07 -34.09
CA ASP A 359 16.35 11.81 -35.50
C ASP A 359 17.76 12.28 -35.92
N LYS A 360 18.06 12.15 -37.22
CA LYS A 360 19.33 12.59 -37.81
C LYS A 360 19.55 14.11 -37.74
N ALA A 361 18.49 14.90 -37.52
CA ALA A 361 18.52 16.34 -37.35
C ALA A 361 18.48 16.75 -35.86
N SER A 362 18.75 15.82 -34.94
CA SER A 362 18.71 16.01 -33.50
C SER A 362 17.33 16.39 -32.94
N LYS A 363 16.24 16.19 -33.71
CA LYS A 363 14.88 16.42 -33.21
C LYS A 363 14.50 15.33 -32.21
N PRO A 364 14.07 15.66 -30.98
CA PRO A 364 13.63 14.67 -30.00
C PRO A 364 12.40 13.89 -30.46
N LEU A 365 12.46 12.56 -30.35
CA LEU A 365 11.40 11.65 -30.77
C LEU A 365 10.71 10.98 -29.59
N LEU A 366 11.50 10.28 -28.76
CA LEU A 366 11.01 9.41 -27.69
C LEU A 366 11.82 9.62 -26.41
N SER A 367 11.16 9.50 -25.25
CA SER A 367 11.78 9.65 -23.95
C SER A 367 12.78 8.54 -23.59
N TRP A 368 13.72 8.81 -22.68
CA TRP A 368 14.53 7.79 -22.02
C TRP A 368 13.69 6.65 -21.40
N ARG A 369 12.45 6.97 -21.00
CA ARG A 369 11.48 6.02 -20.46
C ARG A 369 11.23 4.87 -21.43
N VAL A 370 11.18 5.14 -22.74
CA VAL A 370 11.04 4.10 -23.76
C VAL A 370 12.26 3.16 -23.77
N ALA A 371 13.47 3.69 -23.57
CA ALA A 371 14.71 2.89 -23.62
C ALA A 371 14.81 1.82 -22.52
N VAL A 372 14.16 2.04 -21.38
CA VAL A 372 14.25 1.12 -20.22
C VAL A 372 13.08 0.12 -20.16
N LEU A 373 12.06 0.24 -21.01
CA LEU A 373 10.90 -0.67 -21.06
C LEU A 373 11.27 -2.17 -21.11
N PRO A 374 12.26 -2.62 -21.90
CA PRO A 374 12.68 -4.02 -21.93
C PRO A 374 13.08 -4.57 -20.56
N PHE A 375 13.66 -3.71 -19.71
CA PHE A 375 14.15 -4.06 -18.39
C PHE A 375 13.07 -3.95 -17.29
N MET A 376 11.83 -3.64 -17.67
CA MET A 376 10.66 -3.53 -16.78
C MET A 376 9.54 -4.50 -17.16
N ASN A 377 9.86 -5.57 -17.91
CA ASN A 377 8.87 -6.51 -18.48
C ASN A 377 7.84 -5.84 -19.41
N GLN A 378 8.21 -4.72 -20.06
CA GLN A 378 7.37 -4.01 -21.04
C GLN A 378 7.92 -4.21 -22.48
N GLN A 379 8.47 -5.40 -22.76
CA GLN A 379 9.10 -5.72 -24.04
C GLN A 379 8.13 -5.63 -25.23
N ALA A 380 6.87 -6.03 -25.04
CA ALA A 380 5.85 -5.99 -26.09
C ALA A 380 5.62 -4.54 -26.59
N ILE A 381 5.39 -3.60 -25.67
CA ILE A 381 5.23 -2.17 -26.02
C ILE A 381 6.50 -1.65 -26.70
N TRP A 382 7.67 -2.01 -26.18
CA TRP A 382 8.94 -1.56 -26.75
C TRP A 382 9.18 -2.05 -28.19
N GLN A 383 8.75 -3.27 -28.52
CA GLN A 383 8.92 -3.85 -29.86
C GLN A 383 8.01 -3.18 -30.90
N GLU A 384 6.82 -2.79 -30.50
CA GLU A 384 5.82 -2.20 -31.40
C GLU A 384 6.05 -0.71 -31.69
N MET A 385 6.75 0.00 -30.79
CA MET A 385 7.06 1.41 -30.99
C MET A 385 8.12 1.62 -32.09
N ASP A 386 7.79 2.47 -33.06
CA ASP A 386 8.73 2.93 -34.08
C ASP A 386 9.66 4.01 -33.50
N ARG A 387 10.93 3.62 -33.35
CA ARG A 387 11.99 4.46 -32.77
C ARG A 387 12.44 5.60 -33.68
N THR A 388 11.97 5.63 -34.93
CA THR A 388 12.27 6.68 -35.91
C THR A 388 11.18 7.75 -35.99
N GLN A 389 10.05 7.55 -35.30
CA GLN A 389 8.91 8.47 -35.29
C GLN A 389 8.71 9.12 -33.92
N ALA A 390 8.01 10.26 -33.91
CA ALA A 390 7.65 10.95 -32.68
C ALA A 390 6.73 10.08 -31.81
N TRP A 391 6.77 10.29 -30.50
CA TRP A 391 5.98 9.55 -29.52
C TRP A 391 4.46 9.62 -29.77
N ASP A 392 3.97 10.72 -30.34
CA ASP A 392 2.57 11.03 -30.63
C ASP A 392 2.19 10.85 -32.10
N SER A 393 3.08 10.30 -32.92
CA SER A 393 2.79 9.90 -34.30
C SER A 393 1.64 8.88 -34.35
N ASP A 394 0.92 8.80 -35.47
CA ASP A 394 -0.21 7.87 -35.60
C ASP A 394 0.20 6.40 -35.34
N GLN A 395 1.45 6.03 -35.65
CA GLN A 395 2.01 4.71 -35.36
C GLN A 395 2.28 4.50 -33.86
N ASN A 396 2.88 5.49 -33.17
CA ASN A 396 3.29 5.33 -31.77
C ASN A 396 2.19 5.66 -30.76
N ARG A 397 1.17 6.44 -31.17
CA ARG A 397 0.11 6.94 -30.29
C ARG A 397 -0.57 5.82 -29.48
N PRO A 398 -1.04 4.70 -30.08
CA PRO A 398 -1.71 3.63 -29.33
C PRO A 398 -0.85 3.04 -28.20
N PHE A 399 0.47 2.94 -28.42
CA PHE A 399 1.41 2.42 -27.44
C PHE A 399 1.75 3.47 -26.39
N SER A 400 1.95 4.72 -26.80
CA SER A 400 2.24 5.84 -25.90
C SER A 400 1.09 6.20 -24.95
N GLU A 401 -0.15 5.87 -25.32
CA GLU A 401 -1.35 6.06 -24.50
C GLU A 401 -1.65 4.87 -23.56
N THR A 402 -0.85 3.80 -23.65
CA THR A 402 -0.95 2.67 -22.72
C THR A 402 -0.47 3.08 -21.32
N VAL A 403 -1.24 2.70 -20.29
CA VAL A 403 -0.89 2.97 -18.89
C VAL A 403 0.23 2.03 -18.46
N ILE A 404 1.40 2.59 -18.11
CA ILE A 404 2.52 1.84 -17.53
C ILE A 404 2.52 2.06 -16.01
N PRO A 405 2.20 1.04 -15.19
CA PRO A 405 2.02 1.20 -13.75
C PRO A 405 3.20 1.88 -13.03
N ALA A 406 4.43 1.50 -13.39
CA ALA A 406 5.65 2.06 -12.82
C ALA A 406 5.83 3.58 -13.09
N TYR A 407 5.15 4.12 -14.10
CA TYR A 407 5.20 5.54 -14.46
C TYR A 407 4.01 6.34 -13.92
N SER A 408 2.80 5.79 -14.02
CA SER A 408 1.59 6.46 -13.53
C SER A 408 1.54 6.49 -12.00
N GLY A 409 2.08 5.46 -11.34
CA GLY A 409 1.88 5.18 -9.92
C GLY A 409 0.50 4.60 -9.64
N ILE A 410 0.23 4.29 -8.35
CA ILE A 410 -1.01 3.64 -7.89
C ILE A 410 -2.30 4.41 -8.22
N ARG A 411 -2.24 5.74 -8.29
CA ARG A 411 -3.38 6.61 -8.59
C ARG A 411 -3.05 7.49 -9.80
N PRO A 412 -3.19 6.97 -11.04
CA PRO A 412 -3.11 7.80 -12.24
C PRO A 412 -4.14 8.93 -12.16
N ASP A 413 -3.82 10.09 -12.75
CA ASP A 413 -4.84 11.12 -12.98
C ASP A 413 -5.86 10.56 -13.99
N PRO A 414 -7.15 10.44 -13.64
CA PRO A 414 -8.17 9.94 -14.57
C PRO A 414 -8.28 10.77 -15.85
N LYS A 415 -7.91 12.05 -15.80
CA LYS A 415 -7.92 12.93 -16.98
C LYS A 415 -6.68 12.75 -17.85
N GLN A 416 -5.60 12.18 -17.30
CA GLN A 416 -4.33 11.96 -18.00
C GLN A 416 -3.71 10.62 -17.57
N PRO A 417 -4.36 9.47 -17.87
CA PRO A 417 -4.00 8.18 -17.28
C PRO A 417 -2.61 7.66 -17.71
N HIS A 418 -2.12 8.12 -18.86
CA HIS A 418 -0.80 7.80 -19.42
C HIS A 418 0.26 8.88 -19.12
N SER A 419 -0.04 9.85 -18.26
CA SER A 419 0.95 10.83 -17.81
C SER A 419 1.84 10.26 -16.71
N THR A 420 3.03 10.84 -16.56
CA THR A 420 3.96 10.51 -15.48
C THR A 420 4.54 11.76 -14.84
N ARG A 421 4.72 11.65 -13.52
CA ARG A 421 5.47 12.61 -12.71
C ARG A 421 6.93 12.17 -12.52
N LEU A 422 7.33 10.99 -12.99
CA LEU A 422 8.70 10.52 -12.88
C LEU A 422 9.56 11.18 -13.96
N ARG A 423 10.26 12.25 -13.59
CA ARG A 423 10.99 13.12 -14.52
C ARG A 423 12.48 13.08 -14.21
N ALA A 424 13.27 13.18 -15.27
CA ALA A 424 14.71 13.43 -15.19
C ALA A 424 14.92 14.96 -15.10
N PRO A 425 15.55 15.49 -14.03
CA PRO A 425 15.78 16.92 -13.90
C PRO A 425 16.92 17.38 -14.81
N VAL A 426 16.62 18.28 -15.75
CA VAL A 426 17.61 18.89 -16.64
C VAL A 426 18.10 20.19 -15.99
N PHE A 427 19.30 20.13 -15.43
CA PHE A 427 19.98 21.25 -14.79
C PHE A 427 21.41 21.40 -15.37
N PRO A 428 21.97 22.61 -15.51
CA PRO A 428 23.35 22.76 -15.99
C PRO A 428 24.35 21.90 -15.19
N GLY A 429 25.06 21.01 -15.86
CA GLY A 429 26.00 20.07 -15.22
C GLY A 429 25.36 18.81 -14.60
N SER A 430 24.06 18.59 -14.79
CA SER A 430 23.40 17.31 -14.48
C SER A 430 23.72 16.22 -15.51
N ALA A 431 23.41 14.97 -15.17
CA ALA A 431 23.55 13.82 -16.07
C ALA A 431 22.69 13.95 -17.35
N TRP A 432 21.62 14.75 -17.27
CA TRP A 432 20.61 14.90 -18.32
C TRP A 432 20.83 16.13 -19.20
N HIS A 433 21.89 16.90 -18.95
CA HIS A 433 22.19 18.15 -19.63
C HIS A 433 23.16 17.97 -20.81
N GLY A 434 22.85 18.65 -21.92
CA GLY A 434 23.63 18.66 -23.15
C GLY A 434 23.16 17.64 -24.20
N GLU A 435 23.75 17.74 -25.39
CA GLU A 435 23.47 16.89 -26.57
C GLU A 435 24.63 15.94 -26.90
N GLY A 436 25.54 15.73 -25.94
CA GLY A 436 26.72 14.89 -26.12
C GLY A 436 26.47 13.40 -25.88
N GLU A 437 27.55 12.62 -25.95
CA GLU A 437 27.54 11.17 -25.71
C GLU A 437 26.83 10.79 -24.39
N PRO A 438 26.10 9.65 -24.38
CA PRO A 438 25.46 9.13 -23.18
C PRO A 438 26.45 9.01 -22.02
N LYS A 439 26.05 9.51 -20.85
CA LYS A 439 26.89 9.46 -19.64
C LYS A 439 27.02 8.03 -19.14
N ARG A 440 28.06 7.77 -18.35
CA ARG A 440 28.32 6.49 -17.68
C ARG A 440 28.34 6.72 -16.18
N PHE A 441 28.20 5.67 -15.36
CA PHE A 441 28.31 5.83 -13.91
C PHE A 441 29.65 6.41 -13.46
N ARG A 442 30.74 6.11 -14.17
CA ARG A 442 32.06 6.70 -13.88
C ARG A 442 32.14 8.21 -14.14
N ASP A 443 31.20 8.77 -14.90
CA ASP A 443 31.16 10.21 -15.19
C ASP A 443 30.45 10.98 -14.06
N VAL A 444 29.84 10.28 -13.10
CA VAL A 444 29.22 10.85 -11.89
C VAL A 444 30.27 10.97 -10.78
N ILE A 445 31.11 11.99 -10.90
CA ILE A 445 32.27 12.24 -10.04
C ILE A 445 31.86 12.70 -8.63
N ASP A 446 30.71 13.36 -8.49
CA ASP A 446 30.15 13.76 -7.18
C ASP A 446 29.66 12.55 -6.35
N GLY A 447 29.62 11.36 -6.95
CA GLY A 447 29.25 10.09 -6.34
C GLY A 447 27.80 9.68 -6.65
N LEU A 448 27.60 8.41 -7.03
CA LEU A 448 26.29 7.87 -7.38
C LEU A 448 25.27 8.00 -6.25
N SER A 449 25.73 7.89 -4.99
CA SER A 449 24.92 8.04 -3.79
C SER A 449 24.62 9.48 -3.42
N ASN A 450 25.19 10.48 -4.09
CA ASN A 450 24.97 11.91 -3.82
C ASN A 450 24.15 12.60 -4.91
N THR A 451 24.19 12.07 -6.14
CA THR A 451 23.55 12.69 -7.29
C THR A 451 22.17 12.09 -7.58
N ILE A 452 21.18 12.97 -7.74
CA ILE A 452 19.80 12.63 -8.12
C ILE A 452 19.77 12.19 -9.58
N ALA A 453 19.20 11.01 -9.82
CA ALA A 453 18.93 10.47 -11.15
C ALA A 453 17.55 10.90 -11.67
N VAL A 454 16.49 10.69 -10.88
CA VAL A 454 15.11 11.03 -11.26
C VAL A 454 14.31 11.49 -10.05
N ILE A 455 13.26 12.28 -10.28
CA ILE A 455 12.39 12.84 -9.24
C ILE A 455 10.95 12.55 -9.59
N VAL A 456 10.13 12.30 -8.56
CA VAL A 456 8.68 12.40 -8.68
C VAL A 456 8.31 13.89 -8.62
N ALA A 457 8.29 14.53 -9.78
CA ALA A 457 8.05 15.95 -10.00
C ALA A 457 6.65 16.37 -9.48
N PRO A 458 6.37 17.67 -9.29
CA PRO A 458 5.06 18.10 -8.87
C PRO A 458 4.01 17.93 -10.01
N PRO A 459 2.69 17.91 -9.72
CA PRO A 459 1.64 17.57 -10.69
C PRO A 459 1.65 18.43 -11.95
N GLU A 460 1.95 19.72 -11.81
CA GLU A 460 2.09 20.69 -12.89
C GLU A 460 3.22 20.38 -13.87
N ALA A 461 4.19 19.54 -13.46
CA ALA A 461 5.30 19.10 -14.30
C ALA A 461 5.09 17.69 -14.89
N ALA A 462 3.89 17.13 -14.77
CA ALA A 462 3.55 15.85 -15.39
C ALA A 462 3.56 15.94 -16.93
N THR A 463 3.97 14.86 -17.60
CA THR A 463 4.03 14.77 -19.07
C THR A 463 3.64 13.35 -19.51
N PRO A 464 3.14 13.12 -20.74
CA PRO A 464 2.95 11.77 -21.27
C PRO A 464 4.21 10.91 -21.15
N TRP A 465 4.07 9.64 -20.77
CA TRP A 465 5.23 8.82 -20.39
C TRP A 465 6.21 8.55 -21.56
N ALA A 466 5.78 8.65 -22.81
CA ALA A 466 6.66 8.51 -23.98
C ALA A 466 7.28 9.85 -24.45
N SER A 467 6.77 11.00 -23.96
CA SER A 467 7.20 12.33 -24.40
C SER A 467 8.67 12.64 -24.05
N PRO A 468 9.48 13.10 -25.02
CA PRO A 468 10.87 13.51 -24.81
C PRO A 468 11.02 14.92 -24.24
N GLU A 469 9.91 15.60 -23.94
CA GLU A 469 9.89 16.96 -23.37
C GLU A 469 10.82 17.05 -22.15
N PRO A 470 11.83 17.94 -22.16
CA PRO A 470 12.74 18.09 -21.03
C PRO A 470 12.03 18.73 -19.83
N TRP A 471 12.45 18.36 -18.62
CA TRP A 471 12.08 19.10 -17.42
C TRP A 471 13.23 19.99 -17.01
N ILE A 472 13.22 21.22 -17.50
CA ILE A 472 14.29 22.19 -17.25
C ILE A 472 14.09 22.79 -15.86
N ILE A 473 15.12 22.68 -15.01
CA ILE A 473 15.14 23.23 -13.66
C ILE A 473 15.89 24.56 -13.67
N SER A 474 15.27 25.58 -13.10
CA SER A 474 15.84 26.92 -12.92
C SER A 474 17.13 26.87 -12.12
N THR A 475 18.14 27.63 -12.56
CA THR A 475 19.38 27.85 -11.80
C THR A 475 19.21 28.81 -10.64
N ASP A 476 18.23 29.71 -10.73
CA ASP A 476 18.01 30.76 -9.74
C ASP A 476 17.14 30.25 -8.58
N ASP A 477 16.14 29.43 -8.90
CA ASP A 477 15.20 28.90 -7.91
C ASP A 477 14.80 27.42 -8.17
N PRO A 478 15.77 26.48 -8.11
CA PRO A 478 15.50 25.05 -8.34
C PRO A 478 14.50 24.46 -7.34
N MET A 479 14.38 25.03 -6.14
CA MET A 479 13.41 24.59 -5.13
C MET A 479 11.98 24.78 -5.61
N LYS A 480 11.68 25.89 -6.30
CA LYS A 480 10.35 26.15 -6.83
C LYS A 480 9.94 25.09 -7.85
N ASP A 481 10.83 24.74 -8.77
CA ASP A 481 10.52 23.78 -9.84
C ASP A 481 10.42 22.36 -9.31
N VAL A 482 11.31 21.96 -8.39
CA VAL A 482 11.35 20.58 -7.86
C VAL A 482 10.21 20.32 -6.86
N PHE A 483 9.90 21.27 -5.98
CA PHE A 483 8.88 21.08 -4.95
C PHE A 483 7.50 21.58 -5.38
N GLY A 484 7.42 22.66 -6.17
CA GLY A 484 6.16 23.39 -6.37
C GLY A 484 5.53 23.75 -5.01
N ASP A 485 4.24 23.42 -4.88
CA ASP A 485 3.47 23.58 -3.64
C ASP A 485 3.65 22.43 -2.63
N GLN A 486 4.51 21.46 -2.91
CA GLN A 486 4.69 20.28 -2.05
C GLN A 486 5.70 20.51 -0.93
N ASP A 487 5.41 19.98 0.27
CA ASP A 487 6.33 20.02 1.42
C ASP A 487 7.45 18.97 1.34
N GLU A 488 7.30 17.97 0.47
CA GLU A 488 8.26 16.87 0.30
C GLU A 488 8.21 16.29 -1.10
N VAL A 489 9.34 15.74 -1.55
CA VAL A 489 9.49 15.10 -2.86
C VAL A 489 10.20 13.77 -2.72
N ILE A 490 9.88 12.81 -3.59
CA ILE A 490 10.59 11.53 -3.69
C ILE A 490 11.66 11.68 -4.77
N VAL A 491 12.91 11.42 -4.41
CA VAL A 491 14.03 11.39 -5.34
C VAL A 491 14.65 10.00 -5.35
N ALA A 492 15.18 9.62 -6.50
CA ALA A 492 16.05 8.47 -6.62
C ALA A 492 17.43 8.90 -7.09
N ARG A 493 18.48 8.32 -6.50
CA ARG A 493 19.87 8.59 -6.81
C ARG A 493 20.44 7.53 -7.74
N PHE A 494 21.61 7.81 -8.33
CA PHE A 494 22.24 6.90 -9.30
C PHE A 494 22.74 5.57 -8.70
N ASP A 495 22.82 5.44 -7.38
CA ASP A 495 23.13 4.18 -6.70
C ASP A 495 21.91 3.28 -6.45
N GLY A 496 20.72 3.72 -6.88
CA GLY A 496 19.45 3.01 -6.67
C GLY A 496 18.79 3.30 -5.32
N SER A 497 19.39 4.14 -4.47
CA SER A 497 18.76 4.59 -3.23
C SER A 497 17.60 5.56 -3.53
N ILE A 498 16.55 5.48 -2.72
CA ILE A 498 15.37 6.35 -2.81
C ILE A 498 15.16 7.04 -1.49
N GLN A 499 14.99 8.36 -1.55
CA GLN A 499 14.82 9.20 -0.38
C GLN A 499 13.63 10.14 -0.57
N VAL A 500 12.96 10.43 0.54
CA VAL A 500 12.00 11.54 0.63
C VAL A 500 12.75 12.74 1.19
N ILE A 501 12.80 13.81 0.42
CA ILE A 501 13.40 15.08 0.82
C ILE A 501 12.29 16.02 1.26
N LYS A 502 12.44 16.69 2.41
CA LYS A 502 11.51 17.73 2.84
C LYS A 502 11.99 19.10 2.40
N LYS A 503 11.06 19.95 1.99
CA LYS A 503 11.31 21.34 1.58
C LYS A 503 12.00 22.13 2.70
N THR A 504 11.62 21.86 3.95
CA THR A 504 12.20 22.48 5.16
C THR A 504 13.66 22.13 5.41
N ASP A 505 14.13 21.00 4.87
CA ASP A 505 15.47 20.46 5.11
C ASP A 505 16.41 20.78 3.92
N MET A 506 15.97 21.63 2.99
CA MET A 506 16.61 21.87 1.70
C MET A 506 16.77 23.37 1.39
N THR A 507 17.79 23.71 0.59
CA THR A 507 18.02 25.06 0.07
C THR A 507 18.29 24.99 -1.43
N ASN A 508 18.15 26.10 -2.16
CA ASN A 508 18.49 26.16 -3.59
C ASN A 508 19.90 25.64 -3.87
N LYS A 509 20.87 26.01 -3.02
CA LYS A 509 22.25 25.54 -3.12
C LYS A 509 22.39 24.02 -2.88
N LYS A 510 21.80 23.49 -1.79
CA LYS A 510 21.90 22.05 -1.48
C LYS A 510 21.22 21.21 -2.56
N LEU A 511 20.08 21.66 -3.09
CA LEU A 511 19.39 20.98 -4.19
C LEU A 511 20.21 21.03 -5.49
N ALA A 512 20.75 22.19 -5.86
CA ALA A 512 21.61 22.32 -7.04
C ALA A 512 22.81 21.37 -6.99
N ALA A 513 23.47 21.25 -5.84
CA ALA A 513 24.58 20.32 -5.62
C ALA A 513 24.18 18.85 -5.85
N MET A 514 22.95 18.48 -5.46
CA MET A 514 22.43 17.12 -5.67
C MET A 514 22.03 16.84 -7.12
N LEU A 515 21.85 17.87 -7.96
CA LEU A 515 21.47 17.73 -9.37
C LEU A 515 22.69 17.57 -10.30
N THR A 516 23.89 18.01 -9.88
CA THR A 516 25.11 17.96 -10.70
C THR A 516 25.84 16.62 -10.60
N ILE A 517 26.56 16.25 -11.66
CA ILE A 517 27.40 15.03 -11.69
C ILE A 517 28.88 15.29 -11.42
N ALA A 518 29.34 16.55 -11.50
CA ALA A 518 30.75 16.94 -11.38
C ALA A 518 30.95 18.35 -10.81
N GLY A 519 30.12 18.75 -9.84
CA GLY A 519 30.20 20.03 -9.13
C GLY A 519 31.34 20.12 -8.11
N LYS A 520 31.88 18.98 -7.63
CA LYS A 520 32.93 18.85 -6.60
C LYS A 520 32.55 19.41 -5.21
N GLU A 521 31.26 19.53 -4.93
CA GLU A 521 30.77 20.09 -3.65
C GLU A 521 30.56 19.00 -2.59
N VAL A 522 30.93 19.28 -1.32
CA VAL A 522 30.67 18.35 -0.21
C VAL A 522 29.25 18.56 0.31
N ILE A 523 28.37 17.57 0.09
CA ILE A 523 27.02 17.57 0.65
C ILE A 523 27.11 17.02 2.08
N LYS A 524 26.95 17.89 3.09
CA LYS A 524 26.76 17.45 4.48
C LYS A 524 25.29 17.07 4.69
N ASP A 525 25.08 15.85 5.18
CA ASP A 525 23.75 15.28 5.46
C ASP A 525 22.92 16.17 6.39
#